data_AF-A0ABD5EMU1-F1
#
_entry.id   AF-A0ABD5EMU1-F1
#
_cell.length_a   1.000
_cell.length_b   1.000
_cell.length_c   1.000
_cell.angle_alpha   90.00
_cell.angle_beta   90.00
_cell.angle_gamma   90.00
#
_symmetry.space_group_name_H-M   'P 1'
#
loop_
_entity.id
_entity.type
_entity.pdbx_description
1 polymer ?
#
loop_
_entity_poly.entity_id
_entity_poly.type
_entity_poly.pdbx_seq_one_letter_code
_entity_poly.pdbx_strand_id
1 'polypeptide(L)'
;MANLTGNLRAPTEKRRCTAHKKGKNGEKGERCQAWALKGQTVCRVHGGAARQNRAAGERRVAEERLEADTRRALARLDVPAVENPLTALSQLAGQVIAWKDALADRVNELQQIRYTDDKRAEQLRSEVALYERALDRCVNVLGTIGRLRIDERLAAISEQQATVVIGAIEAALAHAGVTGPEASAAKAVAARHLRAV
;
A
#
# COMPACT_ATOMS: atom_id res chain seq x y z
N MET A 1 -25.00 -3.46 0.90
CA MET A 1 -23.92 -4.31 1.45
C MET A 1 -24.06 -5.71 0.89
N ALA A 2 -23.28 -6.06 -0.16
CA ALA A 2 -23.39 -7.37 -0.80
C ALA A 2 -23.02 -8.47 0.21
N ASN A 3 -23.81 -9.53 0.28
CA ASN A 3 -23.64 -10.64 1.21
C ASN A 3 -22.25 -11.30 1.00
N LEU A 4 -21.31 -11.01 1.90
CA LEU A 4 -19.87 -11.31 1.76
C LEU A 4 -19.50 -12.79 2.00
N THR A 5 -20.47 -13.66 2.29
CA THR A 5 -20.25 -15.03 2.74
C THR A 5 -20.64 -16.04 1.67
N GLY A 6 -19.83 -16.14 0.60
CA GLY A 6 -19.89 -17.35 -0.24
C GLY A 6 -19.71 -18.56 0.67
N ASN A 7 -20.60 -19.57 0.61
CA ASN A 7 -20.69 -20.64 1.61
C ASN A 7 -19.34 -21.39 1.80
N LEU A 8 -18.58 -20.99 2.83
CA LEU A 8 -17.25 -21.55 3.14
C LEU A 8 -17.30 -22.98 3.69
N ARG A 9 -18.51 -23.46 4.01
CA ARG A 9 -18.77 -24.86 4.37
C ARG A 9 -18.98 -25.74 3.13
N ALA A 10 -19.12 -25.14 1.95
CA ALA A 10 -19.18 -25.87 0.70
C ALA A 10 -17.78 -26.36 0.30
N PRO A 11 -17.65 -27.60 -0.20
CA PRO A 11 -16.42 -28.05 -0.81
C PRO A 11 -16.04 -27.20 -2.03
N THR A 12 -14.74 -27.08 -2.31
CA THR A 12 -14.30 -26.57 -3.60
C THR A 12 -14.09 -27.70 -4.57
N GLU A 13 -14.64 -27.58 -5.77
CA GLU A 13 -14.35 -28.50 -6.88
C GLU A 13 -12.92 -28.31 -7.44
N LYS A 14 -12.14 -27.36 -6.89
CA LYS A 14 -10.78 -27.05 -7.34
C LYS A 14 -9.71 -28.00 -6.78
N ARG A 15 -9.93 -28.66 -5.62
CA ARG A 15 -8.90 -29.50 -5.00
C ARG A 15 -9.42 -30.60 -4.07
N ARG A 16 -8.81 -31.79 -4.16
CA ARG A 16 -9.06 -32.92 -3.25
C ARG A 16 -8.37 -32.70 -1.90
N CYS A 17 -8.92 -33.35 -0.86
CA CYS A 17 -8.33 -33.40 0.47
C CYS A 17 -6.93 -34.00 0.42
N THR A 18 -5.99 -33.39 1.16
CA THR A 18 -4.60 -33.86 1.25
C THR A 18 -4.38 -34.90 2.36
N ALA A 19 -5.40 -35.17 3.19
CA ALA A 19 -5.32 -36.19 4.23
C ALA A 19 -5.53 -37.60 3.67
N HIS A 20 -5.21 -38.60 4.48
CA HIS A 20 -5.38 -40.02 4.16
C HIS A 20 -6.54 -40.59 4.97
N LYS A 21 -7.26 -41.55 4.40
CA LYS A 21 -8.25 -42.34 5.14
C LYS A 21 -7.55 -43.14 6.22
N LYS A 22 -8.24 -43.42 7.33
CA LYS A 22 -7.73 -44.31 8.38
C LYS A 22 -7.87 -45.77 7.90
N GLY A 23 -6.76 -46.51 7.90
CA GLY A 23 -6.75 -47.95 7.59
C GLY A 23 -7.31 -48.80 8.73
N LYS A 24 -7.39 -50.13 8.53
CA LYS A 24 -8.11 -51.05 9.44
C LYS A 24 -7.54 -51.05 10.86
N ASN A 25 -6.22 -50.85 10.99
CA ASN A 25 -5.54 -50.81 12.29
C ASN A 25 -5.04 -49.41 12.68
N GLY A 26 -5.65 -48.35 12.14
CA GLY A 26 -5.20 -46.97 12.37
C GLY A 26 -3.96 -46.55 11.57
N GLU A 27 -3.44 -47.45 10.75
CA GLU A 27 -2.41 -47.16 9.76
C GLU A 27 -2.89 -46.14 8.71
N LYS A 28 -1.93 -45.53 8.01
CA LYS A 28 -2.19 -44.57 6.94
C LYS A 28 -2.78 -45.32 5.74
N GLY A 29 -4.07 -45.14 5.50
CA GLY A 29 -4.76 -45.70 4.34
C GLY A 29 -4.56 -44.85 3.08
N GLU A 30 -5.38 -45.10 2.08
CA GLU A 30 -5.37 -44.37 0.81
C GLU A 30 -5.64 -42.87 0.98
N ARG A 31 -5.23 -42.08 -0.01
CA ARG A 31 -5.54 -40.64 -0.06
C ARG A 31 -7.06 -40.41 -0.05
N CYS A 32 -7.51 -39.44 0.75
CA CYS A 32 -8.91 -39.06 0.83
C CYS A 32 -9.39 -38.47 -0.51
N GLN A 33 -10.47 -39.04 -1.04
CA GLN A 33 -11.07 -38.60 -2.31
C GLN A 33 -12.12 -37.49 -2.12
N ALA A 34 -12.42 -37.09 -0.89
CA ALA A 34 -13.34 -35.98 -0.63
C ALA A 34 -12.73 -34.65 -1.10
N TRP A 35 -13.58 -33.73 -1.52
CA TRP A 35 -13.19 -32.36 -1.84
C TRP A 35 -12.78 -31.58 -0.58
N ALA A 36 -11.74 -30.75 -0.68
CA ALA A 36 -11.39 -29.85 0.40
C ALA A 36 -12.43 -28.74 0.55
N LEU A 37 -12.58 -28.20 1.76
CA LEU A 37 -13.41 -27.01 1.97
C LEU A 37 -12.77 -25.76 1.37
N LYS A 38 -13.59 -24.74 1.10
CA LYS A 38 -13.14 -23.48 0.50
C LYS A 38 -12.05 -22.79 1.30
N GLY A 39 -10.97 -22.42 0.60
CA GLY A 39 -9.76 -21.84 1.18
C GLY A 39 -8.88 -22.83 1.95
N GLN A 40 -9.16 -24.14 1.92
CA GLN A 40 -8.47 -25.14 2.76
C GLN A 40 -7.85 -26.28 1.95
N THR A 41 -7.02 -27.10 2.60
CA THR A 41 -6.38 -28.29 1.99
C THR A 41 -7.07 -29.60 2.35
N VAL A 42 -7.99 -29.57 3.32
CA VAL A 42 -8.65 -30.75 3.88
C VAL A 42 -10.17 -30.66 3.78
N CYS A 43 -10.82 -31.82 3.72
CA CYS A 43 -12.28 -31.92 3.71
C CYS A 43 -12.85 -31.72 5.12
N ARG A 44 -14.19 -31.62 5.20
CA ARG A 44 -14.92 -31.44 6.46
C ARG A 44 -14.52 -32.45 7.55
N VAL A 45 -14.37 -33.71 7.18
CA VAL A 45 -14.11 -34.83 8.12
C VAL A 45 -12.64 -34.99 8.50
N HIS A 46 -11.71 -34.53 7.66
CA HIS A 46 -10.28 -34.50 7.98
C HIS A 46 -9.84 -33.13 8.51
N GLY A 47 -10.64 -32.57 9.43
CA GLY A 47 -10.29 -31.36 10.17
C GLY A 47 -10.70 -30.04 9.51
N GLY A 48 -11.32 -30.04 8.33
CA GLY A 48 -11.73 -28.79 7.67
C GLY A 48 -12.82 -28.01 8.42
N ALA A 49 -13.59 -28.70 9.28
CA ALA A 49 -14.58 -28.07 10.15
C ALA A 49 -13.99 -27.38 11.39
N ALA A 50 -12.72 -27.64 11.72
CA ALA A 50 -12.08 -27.08 12.91
C ALA A 50 -11.99 -25.55 12.82
N ARG A 51 -12.24 -24.85 13.94
CA ARG A 51 -12.36 -23.37 14.00
C ARG A 51 -11.15 -22.68 13.38
N GLN A 52 -9.94 -23.12 13.71
CA GLN A 52 -8.68 -22.58 13.21
C GLN A 52 -8.49 -22.78 11.70
N ASN A 53 -8.91 -23.93 11.17
CA ASN A 53 -8.81 -24.24 9.74
C ASN A 53 -9.84 -23.45 8.93
N ARG A 54 -11.04 -23.26 9.50
CA ARG A 54 -12.07 -22.38 8.94
C ARG A 54 -11.62 -20.93 8.92
N ALA A 55 -11.14 -20.38 10.04
CA ALA A 55 -10.64 -19.01 10.10
C ALA A 55 -9.47 -18.79 9.11
N ALA A 56 -8.56 -19.76 8.97
CA ALA A 56 -7.48 -19.68 7.99
C ALA A 56 -8.01 -19.75 6.54
N GLY A 57 -8.99 -20.61 6.25
CA GLY A 57 -9.62 -20.69 4.94
C GLY A 57 -10.41 -19.42 4.57
N GLU A 58 -11.08 -18.82 5.55
CA GLU A 58 -11.82 -17.57 5.42
C GLU A 58 -10.88 -16.42 5.04
N ARG A 59 -9.73 -16.30 5.72
CA ARG A 59 -8.68 -15.33 5.37
C ARG A 59 -8.19 -15.50 3.94
N ARG A 60 -7.82 -16.73 3.54
CA ARG A 60 -7.31 -16.99 2.18
C ARG A 60 -8.34 -16.68 1.09
N VAL A 61 -9.62 -16.95 1.32
CA VAL A 61 -10.68 -16.63 0.36
C VAL A 61 -10.92 -15.13 0.27
N ALA A 62 -10.82 -14.41 1.39
CA ALA A 62 -10.89 -12.96 1.41
C ALA A 62 -9.70 -12.33 0.66
N GLU A 63 -8.49 -12.85 0.88
CA GLU A 63 -7.26 -12.46 0.17
C GLU A 63 -7.39 -12.74 -1.34
N GLU A 64 -7.75 -13.96 -1.76
CA GLU A 64 -7.94 -14.33 -3.18
C GLU A 64 -8.97 -13.42 -3.86
N ARG A 65 -10.05 -13.07 -3.16
CA ARG A 65 -11.07 -12.17 -3.67
C ARG A 65 -10.54 -10.74 -3.81
N LEU A 66 -9.87 -10.22 -2.78
CA LEU A 66 -9.29 -8.88 -2.81
C LEU A 66 -8.25 -8.77 -3.93
N GLU A 67 -7.41 -9.78 -4.11
CA GLU A 67 -6.44 -9.85 -5.20
C GLU A 67 -7.12 -9.89 -6.57
N ALA A 68 -8.18 -10.69 -6.73
CA ALA A 68 -8.94 -10.74 -7.98
C ALA A 68 -9.65 -9.41 -8.30
N ASP A 69 -10.25 -8.77 -7.28
CA ASP A 69 -10.87 -7.45 -7.40
C ASP A 69 -9.83 -6.38 -7.77
N THR A 70 -8.68 -6.39 -7.09
CA THR A 70 -7.56 -5.48 -7.34
C THR A 70 -6.99 -5.69 -8.74
N ARG A 71 -6.77 -6.94 -9.17
CA ARG A 71 -6.29 -7.24 -10.53
C ARG A 71 -7.27 -6.77 -11.61
N ARG A 72 -8.58 -6.92 -11.38
CA ARG A 72 -9.61 -6.38 -12.28
C ARG A 72 -9.64 -4.86 -12.29
N ALA A 73 -9.38 -4.21 -11.15
CA ALA A 73 -9.24 -2.76 -11.11
C ALA A 73 -8.01 -2.32 -11.92
N LEU A 74 -6.84 -2.94 -11.69
CA LEU A 74 -5.60 -2.65 -12.41
C LEU A 74 -5.71 -2.91 -13.91
N ALA A 75 -6.33 -4.01 -14.34
CA ALA A 75 -6.51 -4.32 -15.77
C ALA A 75 -7.39 -3.31 -16.53
N ARG A 76 -8.17 -2.49 -15.81
CA ARG A 76 -8.98 -1.41 -16.39
C ARG A 76 -8.28 -0.06 -16.37
N LEU A 77 -7.17 0.05 -15.65
CA LEU A 77 -6.35 1.25 -15.62
C LEU A 77 -5.34 1.15 -16.76
N ASP A 78 -5.40 2.07 -17.70
CA ASP A 78 -4.25 2.38 -18.53
C ASP A 78 -3.28 3.15 -17.62
N VAL A 79 -2.37 2.44 -16.95
CA VAL A 79 -1.45 3.04 -15.98
C VAL A 79 -0.30 3.66 -16.77
N PRO A 80 -0.25 5.00 -16.92
CA PRO A 80 0.85 5.62 -17.63
C PRO A 80 2.16 5.42 -16.86
N ALA A 81 3.27 5.53 -17.58
CA ALA A 81 4.57 5.63 -16.94
C ALA A 81 4.59 6.81 -15.96
N VAL A 82 5.36 6.69 -14.88
CA VAL A 82 5.55 7.79 -13.93
C VAL A 82 6.26 8.94 -14.64
N GLU A 83 5.52 10.02 -14.92
CA GLU A 83 6.02 11.17 -15.68
C GLU A 83 7.11 11.95 -14.92
N ASN A 84 6.88 12.20 -13.63
CA ASN A 84 7.84 12.87 -12.76
C ASN A 84 8.20 11.95 -11.57
N PRO A 85 9.25 11.12 -11.71
CA PRO A 85 9.65 10.18 -10.67
C PRO A 85 10.17 10.87 -9.41
N LEU A 86 10.67 12.11 -9.51
CA LEU A 86 11.16 12.86 -8.36
C LEU A 86 9.99 13.29 -7.46
N THR A 87 8.93 13.85 -8.06
CA THR A 87 7.70 14.20 -7.35
C THR A 87 6.99 12.97 -6.79
N ALA A 88 6.89 11.89 -7.57
CA ALA A 88 6.28 10.65 -7.11
C ALA A 88 7.02 10.03 -5.91
N LEU A 89 8.36 10.05 -5.93
CA LEU A 89 9.18 9.58 -4.80
C LEU A 89 9.01 10.46 -3.55
N SER A 90 8.94 11.78 -3.73
CA SER A 90 8.68 12.72 -2.62
C SER A 90 7.30 12.48 -1.99
N GLN A 91 6.26 12.29 -2.82
CA GLN A 91 4.91 11.95 -2.34
C GLN A 91 4.87 10.61 -1.61
N LEU A 92 5.57 9.59 -2.12
CA LEU A 92 5.69 8.30 -1.46
C LEU A 92 6.37 8.44 -0.08
N ALA A 93 7.43 9.24 0.02
CA ALA A 93 8.09 9.50 1.31
C ALA A 93 7.12 10.14 2.31
N GLY A 94 6.31 11.11 1.88
CA GLY A 94 5.26 11.70 2.71
C GLY A 94 4.25 10.67 3.23
N GLN A 95 3.80 9.76 2.37
CA GLN A 95 2.89 8.67 2.78
C GLN A 95 3.53 7.71 3.79
N VAL A 96 4.81 7.37 3.59
CA VAL A 96 5.56 6.47 4.49
C VAL A 96 5.77 7.14 5.86
N ILE A 97 6.07 8.44 5.90
CA ILE A 97 6.17 9.22 7.15
C ILE A 97 4.81 9.26 7.87
N ALA A 98 3.74 9.61 7.17
CA ALA A 98 2.40 9.66 7.76
C ALA A 98 1.97 8.30 8.32
N TRP A 99 2.30 7.21 7.64
CA TRP A 99 2.07 5.85 8.13
C TRP A 99 2.89 5.55 9.41
N LYS A 100 4.17 5.93 9.43
CA LYS A 100 5.02 5.82 10.62
C LYS A 100 4.46 6.62 11.80
N ASP A 101 3.98 7.84 11.56
CA ASP A 101 3.38 8.68 12.61
C ASP A 101 2.09 8.06 13.16
N ALA A 102 1.19 7.63 12.28
CA ALA A 102 -0.05 6.96 12.70
C ALA A 102 0.22 5.68 13.52
N LEU A 103 1.26 4.93 13.20
CA LEU A 103 1.68 3.77 13.99
C LEU A 103 2.36 4.15 15.31
N ALA A 104 3.09 5.26 15.35
CA ALA A 104 3.67 5.78 16.59
C ALA A 104 2.56 6.10 17.60
N ASP A 105 1.48 6.75 17.15
CA ASP A 105 0.31 7.03 18.00
C ASP A 105 -0.29 5.74 18.57
N ARG A 106 -0.43 4.70 17.74
CA ARG A 106 -0.92 3.38 18.20
C ARG A 106 -0.01 2.71 19.20
N VAL A 107 1.31 2.83 19.03
CA VAL A 107 2.29 2.30 19.99
C VAL A 107 2.23 3.07 21.31
N ASN A 108 2.04 4.40 21.27
CA ASN A 108 1.90 5.24 22.46
C ASN A 108 0.63 4.92 23.26
N GLU A 109 -0.43 4.45 22.60
CA GLU A 109 -1.68 3.99 23.25
C GLU A 109 -1.50 2.65 24.00
N LEU A 110 -0.43 1.90 23.74
CA LEU A 110 -0.23 0.58 24.35
C LEU A 110 0.10 0.67 25.84
N GLN A 111 -0.66 -0.06 26.65
CA GLN A 111 -0.33 -0.25 28.07
C GLN A 111 0.82 -1.25 28.28
N GLN A 112 1.01 -2.18 27.34
CA GLN A 112 2.07 -3.19 27.36
C GLN A 112 2.53 -3.50 25.94
N ILE A 113 3.84 -3.51 25.72
CA ILE A 113 4.47 -3.78 24.41
C ILE A 113 4.47 -5.26 24.01
N ARG A 114 4.24 -6.16 24.97
CA ARG A 114 4.23 -7.62 24.78
C ARG A 114 2.95 -8.22 25.34
N TYR A 115 2.63 -9.43 24.89
CA TYR A 115 1.56 -10.25 25.45
C TYR A 115 1.97 -11.72 25.43
N THR A 116 1.34 -12.51 26.29
CA THR A 116 1.54 -13.95 26.33
C THR A 116 0.42 -14.63 25.56
N ASP A 117 0.76 -15.50 24.61
CA ASP A 117 -0.22 -16.27 23.86
C ASP A 117 -0.75 -17.48 24.65
N ASP A 118 -1.72 -18.20 24.07
CA ASP A 118 -2.31 -19.40 24.67
C ASP A 118 -1.29 -20.53 24.91
N LYS A 119 -0.09 -20.45 24.31
CA LYS A 119 1.01 -21.40 24.45
C LYS A 119 2.06 -20.95 25.46
N ARG A 120 1.78 -19.89 26.22
CA ARG A 120 2.71 -19.24 27.17
C ARG A 120 3.96 -18.67 26.51
N ALA A 121 3.95 -18.44 25.20
CA ALA A 121 5.03 -17.75 24.52
C ALA A 121 4.81 -16.24 24.60
N GLU A 122 5.87 -15.52 24.96
CA GLU A 122 5.85 -14.07 24.94
C GLU A 122 5.96 -13.57 23.49
N GLN A 123 5.05 -12.70 23.08
CA GLN A 123 4.95 -12.15 21.73
C GLN A 123 4.90 -10.63 21.78
N LEU A 124 5.48 -9.99 20.78
CA LEU A 124 5.36 -8.55 20.59
C LEU A 124 3.95 -8.19 20.10
N ARG A 125 3.43 -7.05 20.54
CA ARG A 125 2.21 -6.47 19.94
C ARG A 125 2.47 -6.12 18.47
N SER A 126 1.49 -6.39 17.61
CA SER A 126 1.57 -6.16 16.17
C SER A 126 1.93 -4.72 15.80
N GLU A 127 1.41 -3.77 16.56
CA GLU A 127 1.59 -2.34 16.41
C GLU A 127 3.08 -1.98 16.50
N VAL A 128 3.80 -2.56 17.47
CA VAL A 128 5.24 -2.35 17.64
C VAL A 128 6.02 -2.94 16.46
N ALA A 129 5.66 -4.14 15.99
CA ALA A 129 6.30 -4.75 14.83
C ALA A 129 6.02 -3.98 13.53
N LEU A 130 4.83 -3.41 13.38
CA LEU A 130 4.48 -2.59 12.22
C LEU A 130 5.20 -1.24 12.28
N TYR A 131 5.33 -0.64 13.47
CA TYR A 131 6.04 0.61 13.68
C TYR A 131 7.53 0.49 13.38
N GLU A 132 8.19 -0.57 13.85
CA GLU A 132 9.59 -0.85 13.53
C GLU A 132 9.81 -1.00 12.02
N ARG A 133 8.98 -1.77 11.32
CA ARG A 133 9.01 -1.86 9.85
C ARG A 133 8.73 -0.52 9.16
N ALA A 134 7.93 0.35 9.77
CA ALA A 134 7.68 1.69 9.22
C ALA A 134 8.90 2.59 9.37
N LEU A 135 9.61 2.51 10.50
CA LEU A 135 10.89 3.20 10.72
C LEU A 135 11.93 2.77 9.67
N ASP A 136 12.09 1.47 9.42
CA ASP A 136 13.00 0.97 8.39
C ASP A 136 12.64 1.49 6.99
N ARG A 137 11.35 1.53 6.65
CA ARG A 137 10.90 2.09 5.37
C ARG A 137 11.18 3.58 5.27
N CYS A 138 10.99 4.34 6.35
CA CYS A 138 11.36 5.77 6.40
C CYS A 138 12.85 5.96 6.14
N VAL A 139 13.71 5.22 6.83
CA VAL A 139 15.17 5.28 6.62
C VAL A 139 15.52 4.99 5.16
N ASN A 140 14.91 3.96 4.57
CA ASN A 140 15.17 3.58 3.18
C ASN A 140 14.72 4.64 2.16
N VAL A 141 13.50 5.17 2.28
CA VAL A 141 12.96 6.14 1.32
C VAL A 141 13.66 7.49 1.45
N LEU A 142 13.88 7.97 2.67
CA LEU A 142 14.59 9.22 2.94
C LEU A 142 16.06 9.12 2.55
N GLY A 143 16.72 7.99 2.83
CA GLY A 143 18.08 7.73 2.38
C GLY A 143 18.20 7.70 0.85
N THR A 144 17.17 7.24 0.14
CA THR A 144 17.12 7.26 -1.33
C THR A 144 16.94 8.68 -1.87
N ILE A 145 16.05 9.47 -1.26
CA ILE A 145 15.87 10.89 -1.58
C ILE A 145 17.20 11.66 -1.41
N GLY A 146 17.86 11.48 -0.26
CA GLY A 146 19.15 12.11 0.02
C GLY A 146 20.23 11.73 -1.00
N ARG A 147 20.35 10.44 -1.34
CA ARG A 147 21.32 9.96 -2.35
C ARG A 147 21.07 10.53 -3.74
N LEU A 148 19.80 10.67 -4.12
CA LEU A 148 19.41 11.19 -5.43
C LEU A 148 19.42 12.73 -5.47
N ARG A 149 19.68 13.41 -4.34
CA ARG A 149 19.66 14.87 -4.19
C ARG A 149 18.35 15.45 -4.75
N ILE A 150 17.24 14.81 -4.42
CA ILE A 150 15.92 15.14 -4.97
C ILE A 150 15.54 16.57 -4.63
N ASP A 151 15.81 17.02 -3.40
CA ASP A 151 15.46 18.37 -2.94
C ASP A 151 16.09 19.45 -3.83
N GLU A 152 17.38 19.32 -4.11
CA GLU A 152 18.11 20.24 -4.99
C GLU A 152 17.59 20.19 -6.43
N ARG A 153 17.29 18.98 -6.94
CA ARG A 153 16.79 18.82 -8.31
C ARG A 153 15.39 19.41 -8.46
N LEU A 154 14.50 19.20 -7.49
CA LEU A 154 13.16 19.78 -7.50
C LEU A 154 13.22 21.30 -7.37
N ALA A 155 14.09 21.83 -6.50
CA ALA A 155 14.32 23.28 -6.39
C ALA A 155 14.83 23.87 -7.72
N ALA A 156 15.86 23.26 -8.32
CA ALA A 156 16.41 23.71 -9.61
C ALA A 156 15.37 23.68 -10.75
N ILE A 157 14.53 22.63 -10.81
CA ILE A 157 13.42 22.56 -11.77
C ILE A 157 12.43 23.71 -11.53
N SER A 158 12.07 23.96 -10.28
CA SER A 158 11.15 25.05 -9.91
C SER A 158 11.71 26.43 -10.29
N GLU A 159 13.01 26.66 -10.05
CA GLU A 159 13.69 27.90 -10.43
C GLU A 159 13.75 28.07 -11.95
N GLN A 160 14.04 27.00 -12.68
CA GLN A 160 14.05 27.01 -14.15
C GLN A 160 12.66 27.31 -14.72
N GLN A 161 11.61 26.71 -14.15
CA GLN A 161 10.23 27.00 -14.52
C GLN A 161 9.85 28.45 -14.25
N ALA A 162 10.20 28.99 -13.08
CA ALA A 162 9.99 30.40 -12.77
C ALA A 162 10.69 31.31 -13.80
N THR A 163 11.93 30.98 -14.18
CA THR A 163 12.68 31.70 -15.22
C THR A 163 11.96 31.70 -16.56
N VAL A 164 11.45 30.54 -17.01
CA VAL A 164 10.71 30.43 -18.27
C VAL A 164 9.43 31.26 -18.24
N VAL A 165 8.68 31.23 -17.14
CA VAL A 165 7.44 32.01 -16.98
C VAL A 165 7.74 33.51 -17.03
N ILE A 166 8.78 33.96 -16.33
CA ILE A 166 9.21 35.37 -16.38
C ILE A 166 9.57 35.76 -17.81
N GLY A 167 10.40 34.97 -18.49
CA GLY A 167 10.79 35.26 -19.88
C GLY A 167 9.60 35.31 -20.84
N ALA A 168 8.60 34.44 -20.65
CA ALA A 168 7.37 34.46 -21.44
C ALA A 168 6.54 35.75 -21.21
N ILE A 169 6.43 36.19 -19.96
CA ILE A 169 5.74 37.46 -19.61
C ILE A 169 6.49 38.64 -20.23
N GLU A 170 7.82 38.65 -20.15
CA GLU A 170 8.64 39.71 -20.74
C GLU A 170 8.47 39.79 -22.26
N ALA A 171 8.53 38.64 -22.94
CA ALA A 171 8.31 38.56 -24.38
C ALA A 171 6.90 39.04 -24.78
N ALA A 172 5.88 38.68 -24.00
CA ALA A 172 4.50 39.11 -24.25
C ALA A 172 4.31 40.63 -24.08
N LEU A 173 4.86 41.21 -23.00
CA LEU A 173 4.81 42.66 -22.77
C LEU A 173 5.54 43.43 -23.88
N ALA A 174 6.72 42.97 -24.28
CA ALA A 174 7.48 43.57 -25.37
C ALA A 174 6.73 43.49 -26.70
N HIS A 175 6.10 42.35 -27.02
CA HIS A 175 5.28 42.18 -28.21
C HIS A 175 4.06 43.13 -28.22
N ALA A 176 3.43 43.33 -27.06
CA ALA A 176 2.32 44.25 -26.88
C ALA A 176 2.75 45.74 -26.89
N GLY A 177 4.05 46.03 -27.04
CA GLY A 177 4.59 47.39 -26.99
C GLY A 177 4.62 48.02 -25.59
N VAL A 178 4.32 47.24 -24.55
CA VAL A 178 4.35 47.72 -23.16
C VAL A 178 5.81 47.76 -22.69
N THR A 179 6.33 48.97 -22.47
CA THR A 179 7.74 49.19 -22.12
C THR A 179 7.90 50.15 -20.93
N GLY A 180 9.12 50.27 -20.41
CA GLY A 180 9.46 51.26 -19.39
C GLY A 180 8.71 51.07 -18.05
N PRO A 181 8.19 52.16 -17.44
CA PRO A 181 7.51 52.10 -16.14
C PRO A 181 6.26 51.21 -16.11
N GLU A 182 5.49 51.18 -17.20
CA GLU A 182 4.26 50.38 -17.31
C GLU A 182 4.57 48.88 -17.33
N ALA A 183 5.62 48.47 -18.05
CA ALA A 183 6.10 47.08 -18.03
C ALA A 183 6.56 46.67 -16.62
N SER A 184 7.25 47.55 -15.91
CA SER A 184 7.68 47.30 -14.53
C SER A 184 6.51 47.12 -13.57
N ALA A 185 5.47 47.95 -13.70
CA ALA A 185 4.24 47.83 -12.92
C ALA A 185 3.49 46.53 -13.22
N ALA A 186 3.37 46.15 -14.50
CA ALA A 186 2.73 44.90 -14.92
C ALA A 186 3.47 43.67 -14.37
N LYS A 187 4.81 43.65 -14.43
CA LYS A 187 5.63 42.58 -13.83
C LYS A 187 5.44 42.48 -12.32
N ALA A 188 5.37 43.61 -11.62
CA ALA A 188 5.15 43.63 -10.17
C ALA A 188 3.77 43.07 -9.79
N VAL A 189 2.73 43.34 -10.60
CA VAL A 189 1.40 42.75 -10.44
C VAL A 189 1.44 41.24 -10.68
N ALA A 190 2.05 40.79 -11.78
CA ALA A 190 2.19 39.37 -12.10
C ALA A 190 2.92 38.60 -10.99
N ALA A 191 4.01 39.16 -10.46
CA ALA A 191 4.77 38.57 -9.34
C ALA A 191 4.00 38.49 -8.02
N ARG A 192 2.96 39.32 -7.82
CA ARG A 192 2.05 39.19 -6.67
C ARG A 192 1.05 38.05 -6.89
N HIS A 193 0.50 37.93 -8.09
CA HIS A 193 -0.41 36.83 -8.42
C HIS A 193 0.29 35.47 -8.35
N LEU A 194 1.51 35.37 -8.87
CA LEU A 194 2.31 34.13 -8.80
C LEU A 194 2.66 33.69 -7.37
N ARG A 195 2.63 34.60 -6.38
CA ARG A 195 2.84 34.26 -4.96
C ARG A 195 1.58 33.82 -4.23
N ALA A 196 0.41 34.05 -4.83
CA ALA A 196 -0.88 33.73 -4.24
C ALA A 196 -1.47 32.39 -4.74
N VAL A 197 -0.79 31.76 -5.70
CA VAL A 197 -1.11 30.44 -6.29
C VAL A 197 -0.11 29.43 -5.76
#